data_AF-A0A9E3Y2D0-F1
#
_entry.id   AF-A0A9E3Y2D0-F1
#
_cell.length_a   1.000
_cell.length_b   1.000
_cell.length_c   1.000
_cell.angle_alpha   90.00
_cell.angle_beta   90.00
_cell.angle_gamma   90.00
#
_symmetry.space_group_name_H-M   'P 1'
#
loop_
_entity.id
_entity.type
_entity.pdbx_description
1 polymer ?
#
loop_
_entity_poly.entity_id
_entity_poly.type
_entity_poly.pdbx_seq_one_letter_code
_entity_poly.pdbx_strand_id
1 'polypeptide(L)'
;MTRREARRSPIDASESGHRPPHFAGLESIRALAASMVVVHHVASVSGPRAGVVATPAAVMDSGVAVFFVLSGFLIFRPYVSGLVDGGPRPSPVSFWWRRVLRILPAYWLALTVLWQMGSFRLGDQWWRHYLLLQPYDRYTALAGLVPAWSLSTELAFYAMVPPLAAIAGWLIEAVAPGPDRRSLRALILAVLFGAVCLVAPVARATATSWAGVNHQLAFQWLPTNLDLFGAGMLIALVSVWSQGSPLGRKRLDQVAGPAWAWWSGAGVVFLVYAYRIGGVDLVVGYQGWSWQLRQVTFLACSVLLLFPAVFGVQDRGRLRRLWSAPAVVWVGTVSYGVYLWHVGILERLVPRPPSLIDEGWAGLLSRASPPSFWLLLVVTFGGAVTVAAASWYGLERPLQRWKGLLDRG
;
A
#
# COMPACT_ATOMS: atom_id res chain seq x y z
N MET A 1 30.13 36.63 -30.41
CA MET A 1 29.47 35.87 -29.33
C MET A 1 27.97 35.86 -29.60
N THR A 2 27.44 34.72 -30.05
CA THR A 2 26.09 34.57 -30.60
C THR A 2 25.03 34.44 -29.51
N ARG A 3 23.97 35.21 -29.68
CA ARG A 3 22.79 35.43 -28.84
C ARG A 3 21.87 34.20 -28.75
N ARG A 4 22.36 33.09 -28.20
CA ARG A 4 21.59 31.81 -28.12
C ARG A 4 21.62 31.07 -26.78
N GLU A 5 22.00 31.72 -25.68
CA GLU A 5 22.04 31.09 -24.34
C GLU A 5 20.97 31.59 -23.35
N ALA A 6 20.15 32.58 -23.69
CA ALA A 6 19.13 33.12 -22.79
C ALA A 6 17.74 32.51 -23.05
N ARG A 7 17.51 31.26 -22.62
CA ARG A 7 16.19 30.70 -22.23
C ARG A 7 16.36 29.22 -21.84
N ARG A 8 16.89 28.97 -20.65
CA ARG A 8 16.57 27.74 -19.89
C ARG A 8 15.77 28.17 -18.67
N SER A 9 14.53 27.72 -18.59
CA SER A 9 13.64 27.93 -17.45
C SER A 9 14.23 27.24 -16.20
N PRO A 10 14.15 27.81 -14.99
CA PRO A 10 14.61 27.16 -13.75
C PRO A 10 13.90 25.84 -13.42
N ILE A 11 12.87 25.47 -14.18
CA ILE A 11 12.02 24.30 -13.94
C ILE A 11 12.64 22.99 -14.48
N ASP A 12 13.51 23.07 -15.49
CA ASP A 12 14.08 21.86 -16.15
C ASP A 12 15.29 21.25 -15.44
N ALA A 13 15.82 21.87 -14.39
CA ALA A 13 17.02 21.39 -13.69
C ALA A 13 16.74 20.45 -12.50
N SER A 14 15.47 20.09 -12.23
CA SER A 14 15.12 19.28 -11.04
C SER A 14 14.87 17.78 -11.31
N GLU A 15 14.94 17.30 -12.55
CA GLU A 15 14.54 15.90 -12.87
C GLU A 15 15.66 14.93 -13.29
N SER A 16 16.93 15.32 -13.21
CA SER A 16 18.06 14.39 -13.38
C SER A 16 19.10 14.53 -12.27
N GLY A 17 18.98 13.73 -11.21
CA GLY A 17 20.03 13.58 -10.19
C GLY A 17 19.46 13.30 -8.79
N HIS A 18 19.83 12.15 -8.22
CA HIS A 18 19.68 11.79 -6.80
C HIS A 18 18.33 12.14 -6.13
N ARG A 19 17.38 11.18 -6.13
CA ARG A 19 16.26 11.23 -5.18
C ARG A 19 16.85 11.33 -3.75
N PRO A 20 16.34 12.21 -2.88
CA PRO A 20 16.85 12.31 -1.51
C PRO A 20 16.84 10.94 -0.83
N PRO A 21 17.86 10.57 -0.03
CA PRO A 21 17.96 9.25 0.63
C PRO A 21 16.70 8.84 1.39
N HIS A 22 15.94 9.82 1.92
CA HIS A 22 14.70 9.61 2.65
C HIS A 22 13.58 8.94 1.82
N PHE A 23 13.59 9.07 0.49
CA PHE A 23 12.57 8.42 -0.36
C PHE A 23 12.97 7.01 -0.80
N ALA A 24 14.27 6.68 -0.83
CA ALA A 24 14.74 5.36 -1.25
C ALA A 24 14.25 4.23 -0.33
N GLY A 25 14.26 4.45 0.99
CA GLY A 25 13.75 3.48 1.96
C GLY A 25 12.26 3.16 1.78
N LEU A 26 11.44 4.17 1.46
CA LEU A 26 10.00 4.00 1.28
C LEU A 26 9.67 3.27 -0.03
N GLU A 27 10.39 3.55 -1.12
CA GLU A 27 10.25 2.78 -2.37
C GLU A 27 10.65 1.31 -2.17
N SER A 28 11.67 1.05 -1.35
CA SER A 28 12.10 -0.32 -1.03
C SER A 28 11.04 -1.09 -0.25
N ILE A 29 10.35 -0.44 0.69
CA ILE A 29 9.20 -1.02 1.39
C ILE A 29 8.08 -1.35 0.39
N ARG A 30 7.81 -0.48 -0.59
CA ARG A 30 6.83 -0.78 -1.65
C ARG A 30 7.23 -1.99 -2.50
N ALA A 31 8.53 -2.11 -2.82
CA ALA A 31 9.06 -3.25 -3.56
C ALA A 31 8.86 -4.55 -2.78
N LEU A 32 9.19 -4.54 -1.48
CA LEU A 32 8.99 -5.67 -0.58
C LEU A 32 7.50 -6.05 -0.50
N ALA A 33 6.63 -5.08 -0.21
CA ALA A 33 5.19 -5.30 -0.09
C ALA A 33 4.57 -5.88 -1.37
N ALA A 34 4.93 -5.35 -2.56
CA ALA A 34 4.48 -5.93 -3.83
C ALA A 34 4.98 -7.36 -4.01
N SER A 35 6.25 -7.62 -3.69
CA SER A 35 6.84 -8.96 -3.81
C SER A 35 6.15 -9.97 -2.91
N MET A 36 5.83 -9.60 -1.67
CA MET A 36 5.05 -10.42 -0.74
C MET A 36 3.68 -10.80 -1.34
N VAL A 37 2.96 -9.84 -1.92
CA VAL A 37 1.66 -10.11 -2.56
C VAL A 37 1.80 -11.08 -3.74
N VAL A 38 2.82 -10.93 -4.58
CA VAL A 38 3.08 -11.87 -5.69
C VAL A 38 3.38 -13.28 -5.15
N VAL A 39 4.25 -13.40 -4.13
CA VAL A 39 4.56 -14.68 -3.49
C VAL A 39 3.31 -15.35 -2.93
N HIS A 40 2.43 -14.60 -2.28
CA HIS A 40 1.16 -15.11 -1.75
C HIS A 40 0.27 -15.70 -2.85
N HIS A 41 0.09 -14.97 -3.95
CA HIS A 41 -0.75 -15.42 -5.05
C HIS A 41 -0.15 -16.63 -5.76
N VAL A 42 1.17 -16.67 -5.95
CA VAL A 42 1.85 -17.84 -6.51
C VAL A 42 1.67 -19.05 -5.58
N ALA A 43 1.88 -18.88 -4.28
CA ALA A 43 1.71 -19.95 -3.29
C ALA A 43 0.27 -20.47 -3.23
N SER A 44 -0.73 -19.63 -3.48
CA SER A 44 -2.13 -20.00 -3.40
C SER A 44 -2.56 -20.99 -4.51
N VAL A 45 -1.79 -21.06 -5.61
CA VAL A 45 -2.05 -21.91 -6.78
C VAL A 45 -0.95 -22.96 -7.07
N SER A 46 0.15 -22.98 -6.31
CA SER A 46 1.32 -23.84 -6.59
C SER A 46 1.36 -25.17 -5.85
N GLY A 47 0.28 -25.59 -5.17
CA GLY A 47 0.20 -26.87 -4.46
C GLY A 47 0.07 -26.74 -2.93
N PRO A 48 0.69 -27.63 -2.14
CA PRO A 48 0.51 -27.68 -0.68
C PRO A 48 0.84 -26.34 0.00
N ARG A 49 -0.01 -25.93 0.95
CA ARG A 49 0.16 -24.70 1.74
C ARG A 49 0.90 -24.90 3.06
N ALA A 50 1.39 -26.11 3.30
CA ALA A 50 2.10 -26.50 4.51
C ALA A 50 3.54 -26.88 4.21
N GLY A 51 4.49 -26.41 5.02
CA GLY A 51 5.91 -26.75 4.92
C GLY A 51 6.81 -25.56 5.21
N VAL A 52 8.13 -25.80 5.22
CA VAL A 52 9.13 -24.77 5.58
C VAL A 52 9.06 -23.55 4.65
N VAL A 53 8.78 -23.76 3.36
CA VAL A 53 8.62 -22.68 2.38
C VAL A 53 7.16 -22.31 2.16
N ALA A 54 6.28 -23.31 2.05
CA ALA A 54 4.88 -23.11 1.68
C ALA A 54 4.08 -22.37 2.76
N THR A 55 4.30 -22.68 4.05
CA THR A 55 3.60 -22.02 5.16
C THR A 55 3.85 -20.51 5.19
N PRO A 56 5.10 -20.01 5.21
CA PRO A 56 5.33 -18.57 5.15
C PRO A 56 4.87 -17.97 3.81
N ALA A 57 5.07 -18.65 2.67
CA ALA A 57 4.62 -18.11 1.38
C ALA A 57 3.10 -17.91 1.31
N ALA A 58 2.32 -18.80 1.92
CA ALA A 58 0.85 -18.75 1.95
C ALA A 58 0.28 -17.55 2.74
N VAL A 59 1.09 -16.89 3.56
CA VAL A 59 0.65 -15.79 4.45
C VAL A 59 1.30 -14.43 4.12
N MET A 60 1.92 -14.34 2.94
CA MET A 60 2.54 -13.11 2.44
C MET A 60 1.51 -12.05 1.99
N ASP A 61 0.20 -12.30 2.13
CA ASP A 61 -0.83 -11.28 1.96
C ASP A 61 -0.73 -10.14 2.98
N SER A 62 0.02 -10.37 4.08
CA SER A 62 0.52 -9.33 5.00
C SER A 62 1.20 -8.15 4.30
N GLY A 63 1.71 -8.32 3.06
CA GLY A 63 2.22 -7.22 2.24
C GLY A 63 1.18 -6.12 1.97
N VAL A 64 -0.11 -6.44 1.95
CA VAL A 64 -1.19 -5.44 1.81
C VAL A 64 -1.23 -4.50 3.02
N ALA A 65 -1.04 -5.02 4.23
CA ALA A 65 -1.00 -4.20 5.43
C ALA A 65 0.18 -3.21 5.42
N VAL A 66 1.32 -3.62 4.86
CA VAL A 66 2.48 -2.73 4.67
C VAL A 66 2.12 -1.56 3.75
N PHE A 67 1.37 -1.81 2.67
CA PHE A 67 0.85 -0.73 1.82
C PHE A 67 -0.09 0.20 2.57
N PHE A 68 -1.03 -0.31 3.37
CA PHE A 68 -1.96 0.53 4.13
C PHE A 68 -1.26 1.43 5.16
N VAL A 69 -0.30 0.90 5.91
CA VAL A 69 0.52 1.71 6.85
C VAL A 69 1.34 2.74 6.09
N LEU A 70 1.97 2.36 4.98
CA LEU A 70 2.73 3.30 4.14
C LEU A 70 1.84 4.40 3.56
N SER A 71 0.64 4.06 3.11
CA SER A 71 -0.37 5.00 2.61
C SER A 71 -0.81 5.96 3.71
N GLY A 72 -1.11 5.47 4.92
CA GLY A 72 -1.39 6.33 6.08
C GLY A 72 -0.28 7.35 6.36
N PHE A 73 0.98 6.90 6.29
CA PHE A 73 2.15 7.75 6.47
C PHE A 73 2.30 8.80 5.36
N LEU A 74 2.40 8.36 4.10
CA LEU A 74 2.71 9.23 2.96
C LEU A 74 1.62 10.27 2.70
N ILE A 75 0.37 9.87 2.88
CA ILE A 75 -0.79 10.69 2.53
C ILE A 75 -1.04 11.76 3.58
N PHE A 76 -0.96 11.41 4.86
CA PHE A 76 -1.30 12.34 5.92
C PHE A 76 -0.13 13.24 6.32
N ARG A 77 1.13 12.85 6.07
CA ARG A 77 2.31 13.64 6.48
C ARG A 77 2.30 15.12 6.03
N PRO A 78 1.92 15.48 4.79
CA PRO A 78 1.81 16.89 4.40
C PRO A 78 0.72 17.64 5.18
N TYR A 79 -0.41 17.00 5.48
CA TYR A 79 -1.47 17.57 6.31
C TYR A 79 -1.00 17.76 7.75
N VAL A 80 -0.31 16.77 8.33
CA VAL A 80 0.30 16.89 9.67
C VAL A 80 1.23 18.09 9.71
N SER A 81 2.10 18.28 8.72
CA SER A 81 3.02 19.43 8.71
C SER A 81 2.28 20.76 8.73
N GLY A 82 1.27 20.95 7.88
CA GLY A 82 0.45 22.16 7.92
C GLY A 82 -0.30 22.35 9.24
N LEU A 83 -0.86 21.28 9.81
CA LEU A 83 -1.64 21.33 11.05
C LEU A 83 -0.76 21.57 12.29
N VAL A 84 0.38 20.90 12.40
CA VAL A 84 1.30 21.02 13.54
C VAL A 84 2.06 22.34 13.49
N ASP A 85 2.64 22.67 12.33
CA ASP A 85 3.50 23.84 12.18
C ASP A 85 2.72 25.13 11.85
N GLY A 86 1.39 25.04 11.64
CA GLY A 86 0.54 26.20 11.32
C GLY A 86 0.71 26.73 9.90
N GLY A 87 1.24 25.91 9.00
CA GLY A 87 1.48 26.25 7.59
C GLY A 87 0.31 25.89 6.66
N PRO A 88 0.46 26.17 5.36
CA PRO A 88 -0.54 25.80 4.36
C PRO A 88 -0.74 24.29 4.29
N ARG A 89 -2.00 23.88 4.11
CA ARG A 89 -2.40 22.48 3.94
C ARG A 89 -2.57 22.17 2.45
N PRO A 90 -2.39 20.92 2.01
CA PRO A 90 -2.71 20.55 0.63
C PRO A 90 -4.18 20.83 0.29
N SER A 91 -4.44 21.45 -0.86
CA SER A 91 -5.80 21.62 -1.38
C SER A 91 -6.46 20.26 -1.61
N PRO A 92 -7.73 20.05 -1.18
CA PRO A 92 -8.47 18.82 -1.43
C PRO A 92 -8.58 18.47 -2.92
N VAL A 93 -8.70 19.48 -3.78
CA VAL A 93 -8.82 19.30 -5.24
C VAL A 93 -7.50 18.79 -5.83
N SER A 94 -6.40 19.48 -5.53
CA SER A 94 -5.06 19.08 -6.00
C SER A 94 -4.66 17.72 -5.42
N PHE A 95 -5.07 17.43 -4.18
CA PHE A 95 -4.88 16.13 -3.56
C PHE A 95 -5.54 15.02 -4.39
N TRP A 96 -6.84 15.14 -4.66
CA TRP A 96 -7.59 14.14 -5.41
C TRP A 96 -7.09 13.95 -6.84
N TRP A 97 -6.76 15.06 -7.52
CA TRP A 97 -6.20 15.03 -8.86
C TRP A 97 -4.92 14.19 -8.95
N ARG A 98 -4.01 14.37 -7.99
CA ARG A 98 -2.78 13.57 -7.91
C ARG A 98 -3.05 12.10 -7.64
N ARG A 99 -4.11 11.75 -6.91
CA ARG A 99 -4.51 10.35 -6.66
C ARG A 99 -5.12 9.71 -7.90
N VAL A 100 -6.03 10.42 -8.56
CA VAL A 100 -6.65 9.99 -9.82
C VAL A 100 -5.57 9.71 -10.87
N LEU A 101 -4.66 10.65 -11.12
CA LEU A 101 -3.55 10.47 -12.08
C LEU A 101 -2.58 9.35 -11.70
N ARG A 102 -2.47 9.01 -10.41
CA ARG A 102 -1.56 7.96 -9.95
C ARG A 102 -2.15 6.55 -10.09
N ILE A 103 -3.47 6.42 -9.95
CA ILE A 103 -4.15 5.13 -9.76
C ILE A 103 -4.97 4.76 -11.01
N LEU A 104 -5.93 5.61 -11.40
CA LEU A 104 -6.95 5.21 -12.37
C LEU A 104 -6.38 4.85 -13.75
N PRO A 105 -5.42 5.58 -14.36
CA PRO A 105 -4.96 5.26 -15.70
C PRO A 105 -4.37 3.85 -15.84
N ALA A 106 -3.46 3.46 -14.96
CA ALA A 106 -2.84 2.13 -15.00
C ALA A 106 -3.81 1.04 -14.55
N TYR A 107 -4.69 1.32 -13.57
CA TYR A 107 -5.76 0.39 -13.19
C TYR A 107 -6.70 0.10 -14.36
N TRP A 108 -7.22 1.14 -15.03
CA TRP A 108 -8.10 1.00 -16.18
C TRP A 108 -7.39 0.28 -17.32
N LEU A 109 -6.13 0.63 -17.62
CA LEU A 109 -5.35 -0.09 -18.62
C LEU A 109 -5.28 -1.60 -18.31
N ALA A 110 -4.89 -1.97 -17.09
CA ALA A 110 -4.77 -3.37 -16.69
C ALA A 110 -6.13 -4.09 -16.73
N LEU A 111 -7.19 -3.46 -16.20
CA LEU A 111 -8.54 -4.01 -16.19
C LEU A 111 -9.05 -4.26 -17.62
N THR A 112 -8.96 -3.25 -18.50
CA THR A 112 -9.44 -3.34 -19.87
C THR A 112 -8.65 -4.35 -20.69
N VAL A 113 -7.31 -4.35 -20.60
CA VAL A 113 -6.48 -5.31 -21.33
C VAL A 113 -6.78 -6.74 -20.89
N LEU A 114 -6.82 -7.00 -19.59
CA LEU A 114 -7.09 -8.34 -19.08
C LEU A 114 -8.52 -8.80 -19.40
N TRP A 115 -9.50 -7.90 -19.36
CA TRP A 115 -10.87 -8.18 -19.82
C TRP A 115 -10.92 -8.53 -21.29
N GLN A 116 -10.31 -7.73 -22.17
CA GLN A 116 -10.29 -7.97 -23.63
C GLN A 116 -9.56 -9.26 -24.01
N MET A 117 -8.58 -9.66 -23.21
CA MET A 117 -7.91 -10.95 -23.36
C MET A 117 -8.72 -12.12 -22.76
N GLY A 118 -9.96 -11.91 -22.32
CA GLY A 118 -10.84 -12.94 -21.79
C GLY A 118 -10.46 -13.47 -20.41
N SER A 119 -9.71 -12.71 -19.59
CA SER A 119 -9.36 -13.17 -18.24
C SER A 119 -10.58 -13.30 -17.33
N PHE A 120 -11.60 -12.46 -17.50
CA PHE A 120 -12.82 -12.50 -16.69
C PHE A 120 -13.96 -11.83 -17.47
N ARG A 121 -15.20 -12.08 -17.05
CA ARG A 121 -16.38 -11.37 -17.55
C ARG A 121 -16.76 -10.28 -16.56
N LEU A 122 -17.04 -9.08 -17.07
CA LEU A 122 -17.50 -7.95 -16.25
C LEU A 122 -19.02 -7.97 -15.99
N GLY A 123 -19.79 -8.61 -16.88
CA GLY A 123 -21.25 -8.68 -16.81
C GLY A 123 -21.93 -7.31 -16.81
N ASP A 124 -23.19 -7.28 -16.38
CA ASP A 124 -24.01 -6.07 -16.34
C ASP A 124 -23.55 -5.06 -15.27
N GLN A 125 -22.69 -5.50 -14.34
CA GLN A 125 -22.14 -4.68 -13.26
C GLN A 125 -20.70 -4.19 -13.55
N TRP A 126 -20.32 -4.11 -14.83
CA TRP A 126 -18.99 -3.66 -15.27
C TRP A 126 -18.53 -2.35 -14.64
N TRP A 127 -19.46 -1.41 -14.41
CA TRP A 127 -19.20 -0.09 -13.84
C TRP A 127 -18.61 -0.17 -12.43
N ARG A 128 -18.97 -1.20 -11.64
CA ARG A 128 -18.39 -1.42 -10.31
C ARG A 128 -16.90 -1.67 -10.38
N HIS A 129 -16.42 -2.38 -11.39
CA HIS A 129 -14.99 -2.64 -11.56
C HIS A 129 -14.25 -1.35 -11.96
N TYR A 130 -14.76 -0.58 -12.93
CA TYR A 130 -14.10 0.67 -13.35
C TYR A 130 -14.11 1.76 -12.26
N LEU A 131 -15.08 1.74 -11.35
CA LEU A 131 -15.20 2.67 -10.22
C LEU A 131 -14.59 2.14 -8.91
N LEU A 132 -13.95 0.96 -8.90
CA LEU A 132 -13.39 0.33 -7.71
C LEU A 132 -14.43 0.05 -6.59
N LEU A 133 -15.67 -0.29 -6.96
CA LEU A 133 -16.79 -0.60 -6.06
C LEU A 133 -17.07 -2.10 -5.92
N GLN A 134 -16.28 -2.95 -6.57
CA GLN A 134 -16.48 -4.40 -6.56
C GLN A 134 -16.45 -5.07 -5.17
N PRO A 135 -15.67 -4.59 -4.16
CA PRO A 135 -15.62 -5.25 -2.84
C PRO A 135 -16.92 -5.20 -2.04
N TYR A 136 -17.84 -4.30 -2.39
CA TYR A 136 -19.07 -4.06 -1.61
C TYR A 136 -20.22 -4.99 -1.99
N ASP A 137 -20.01 -5.89 -2.96
CA ASP A 137 -21.04 -6.82 -3.42
C ASP A 137 -20.45 -8.22 -3.65
N ARG A 138 -21.09 -9.24 -3.05
CA ARG A 138 -20.63 -10.63 -3.07
C ARG A 138 -20.51 -11.26 -4.46
N TYR A 139 -21.20 -10.73 -5.46
CA TYR A 139 -21.13 -11.23 -6.83
C TYR A 139 -19.99 -10.58 -7.63
N THR A 140 -19.45 -9.45 -7.16
CA THR A 140 -18.38 -8.72 -7.85
C THR A 140 -17.05 -8.70 -7.09
N ALA A 141 -17.06 -8.96 -5.77
CA ALA A 141 -15.89 -8.83 -4.89
C ALA A 141 -14.68 -9.70 -5.25
N LEU A 142 -14.89 -10.81 -5.95
CA LEU A 142 -13.84 -11.71 -6.43
C LEU A 142 -13.73 -11.75 -7.96
N ALA A 143 -14.42 -10.84 -8.66
CA ALA A 143 -14.39 -10.73 -10.11
C ALA A 143 -13.50 -9.54 -10.56
N GLY A 144 -13.05 -9.58 -11.82
CA GLY A 144 -12.14 -8.58 -12.35
C GLY A 144 -10.72 -8.77 -11.85
N LEU A 145 -10.05 -7.67 -11.48
CA LEU A 145 -8.75 -7.73 -10.84
C LEU A 145 -8.93 -8.09 -9.36
N VAL A 146 -8.81 -9.38 -9.02
CA VAL A 146 -8.92 -9.90 -7.65
C VAL A 146 -8.18 -9.06 -6.60
N PRO A 147 -6.90 -8.66 -6.78
CA PRO A 147 -6.21 -7.89 -5.75
C PRO A 147 -6.79 -6.47 -5.57
N ALA A 148 -7.50 -5.92 -6.55
CA ALA A 148 -7.93 -4.51 -6.56
C ALA A 148 -8.88 -4.12 -5.41
N TRP A 149 -9.39 -5.05 -4.61
CA TRP A 149 -10.10 -4.72 -3.37
C TRP A 149 -9.30 -3.80 -2.46
N SER A 150 -7.96 -3.98 -2.38
CA SER A 150 -7.15 -3.11 -1.52
C SER A 150 -7.04 -1.69 -2.07
N LEU A 151 -7.15 -1.52 -3.39
CA LEU A 151 -7.22 -0.20 -4.03
C LEU A 151 -8.55 0.49 -3.72
N SER A 152 -9.65 -0.25 -3.65
CA SER A 152 -10.94 0.25 -3.16
C SER A 152 -10.84 0.70 -1.70
N THR A 153 -10.17 -0.08 -0.85
CA THR A 153 -9.90 0.30 0.55
C THR A 153 -9.08 1.59 0.63
N GLU A 154 -8.01 1.71 -0.16
CA GLU A 154 -7.20 2.93 -0.24
C GLU A 154 -7.99 4.13 -0.76
N LEU A 155 -8.83 3.93 -1.77
CA LEU A 155 -9.66 5.00 -2.32
C LEU A 155 -10.66 5.53 -1.28
N ALA A 156 -11.28 4.62 -0.51
CA ALA A 156 -12.12 4.99 0.62
C ALA A 156 -11.32 5.75 1.69
N PHE A 157 -10.08 5.33 1.98
CA PHE A 157 -9.19 6.07 2.87
C PHE A 157 -8.89 7.48 2.34
N TYR A 158 -8.59 7.63 1.04
CA TYR A 158 -8.36 8.94 0.43
C TYR A 158 -9.60 9.84 0.51
N ALA A 159 -10.81 9.28 0.43
CA ALA A 159 -12.04 10.03 0.62
C ALA A 159 -12.23 10.53 2.06
N MET A 160 -11.76 9.77 3.04
CA MET A 160 -11.79 10.17 4.45
C MET A 160 -10.77 11.28 4.78
N VAL A 161 -9.67 11.39 4.05
CA VAL A 161 -8.54 12.27 4.41
C VAL A 161 -8.90 13.77 4.47
N PRO A 162 -9.50 14.39 3.43
CA PRO A 162 -9.82 15.82 3.50
C PRO A 162 -10.82 16.17 4.62
N PRO A 163 -11.94 15.44 4.82
CA PRO A 163 -12.82 15.66 5.96
C PRO A 163 -12.11 15.52 7.31
N LEU A 164 -11.28 14.48 7.48
CA LEU A 164 -10.55 14.26 8.72
C LEU A 164 -9.53 15.38 9.00
N ALA A 165 -8.85 15.87 7.97
CA ALA A 165 -7.94 17.01 8.09
C ALA A 165 -8.69 18.32 8.40
N ALA A 166 -9.90 18.50 7.89
CA ALA A 166 -10.76 19.64 8.22
C ALA A 166 -11.22 19.59 9.69
N ILE A 167 -11.69 18.43 10.16
CA ILE A 167 -12.05 18.19 11.57
C ILE A 167 -10.85 18.47 12.49
N ALA A 168 -9.67 17.96 12.12
CA ALA A 168 -8.45 18.20 12.86
C ALA A 168 -8.09 19.70 12.93
N GLY A 169 -8.21 20.41 11.81
CA GLY A 169 -8.00 21.86 11.76
C GLY A 169 -8.97 22.62 12.65
N TRP A 170 -10.26 22.30 12.58
CA TRP A 170 -11.30 22.90 13.42
C TRP A 170 -11.03 22.66 14.92
N LEU A 171 -10.70 21.43 15.31
CA LEU A 171 -10.34 21.11 16.71
C LEU A 171 -9.10 21.90 17.18
N ILE A 172 -8.08 22.01 16.33
CA ILE A 172 -6.87 22.77 16.63
C ILE A 172 -7.19 24.26 16.79
N GLU A 173 -8.00 24.83 15.91
CA GLU A 173 -8.40 26.24 15.98
C GLU A 173 -9.24 26.54 17.23
N ALA A 174 -10.11 25.61 17.63
CA ALA A 174 -10.93 25.73 18.83
C ALA A 174 -10.15 25.61 20.15
N VAL A 175 -9.18 24.68 20.22
CA VAL A 175 -8.49 24.31 21.49
C VAL A 175 -7.09 24.89 21.60
N ALA A 176 -6.41 25.11 20.48
CA ALA A 176 -5.01 25.51 20.41
C ALA A 176 -4.77 26.67 19.42
N PRO A 177 -5.52 27.80 19.53
CA PRO A 177 -5.32 28.95 18.67
C PRO A 177 -3.93 29.56 18.90
N GLY A 178 -3.31 30.06 17.83
CA GLY A 178 -2.02 30.75 17.87
C GLY A 178 -0.79 29.86 17.57
N PRO A 179 0.34 30.47 17.20
CA PRO A 179 1.49 29.78 16.57
C PRO A 179 2.29 28.87 17.52
N ASP A 180 2.37 29.18 18.82
CA ASP A 180 3.29 28.50 19.76
C ASP A 180 2.69 27.27 20.46
N ARG A 181 1.65 26.65 19.88
CA ARG A 181 0.92 25.51 20.48
C ARG A 181 1.28 24.16 19.86
N ARG A 182 2.45 24.03 19.22
CA ARG A 182 2.88 22.86 18.46
C ARG A 182 2.70 21.52 19.18
N SER A 183 3.08 21.43 20.46
CA SER A 183 2.94 20.21 21.26
C SER A 183 1.47 19.87 21.55
N LEU A 184 0.63 20.87 21.81
CA LEU A 184 -0.81 20.67 22.04
C LEU A 184 -1.52 20.26 20.74
N ARG A 185 -1.16 20.88 19.61
CA ARG A 185 -1.66 20.47 18.28
C ARG A 185 -1.28 19.02 17.95
N ALA A 186 -0.04 18.65 18.24
CA ALA A 186 0.41 17.27 18.08
C ALA A 186 -0.36 16.30 19.00
N LEU A 187 -0.67 16.69 20.24
CA LEU A 187 -1.48 15.89 21.15
C LEU A 187 -2.91 15.70 20.64
N ILE A 188 -3.56 16.76 20.15
CA ILE A 188 -4.91 16.69 19.54
C ILE A 188 -4.91 15.70 18.37
N LEU A 189 -3.91 15.79 17.48
CA LEU A 189 -3.76 14.86 16.36
C LEU A 189 -3.48 13.44 16.83
N ALA A 190 -2.66 13.24 17.86
CA ALA A 190 -2.37 11.92 18.41
C ALA A 190 -3.65 11.25 18.97
N VAL A 191 -4.47 12.02 19.69
CA VAL A 191 -5.77 11.54 20.20
C VAL A 191 -6.71 11.22 19.05
N LEU A 192 -6.82 12.09 18.04
CA LEU A 192 -7.66 11.87 16.87
C LEU A 192 -7.24 10.62 16.09
N PHE A 193 -5.95 10.46 15.81
CA PHE A 193 -5.43 9.30 15.08
C PHE A 193 -5.52 8.03 15.91
N GLY A 194 -5.35 8.13 17.24
CA GLY A 194 -5.63 7.04 18.17
C GLY A 194 -7.08 6.59 18.10
N ALA A 195 -8.04 7.53 18.09
CA ALA A 195 -9.45 7.23 17.91
C ALA A 195 -9.73 6.54 16.56
N VAL A 196 -9.11 7.00 15.47
CA VAL A 196 -9.18 6.34 14.15
C VAL A 196 -8.66 4.89 14.23
N CYS A 197 -7.56 4.64 14.94
CA CYS A 197 -7.04 3.28 15.11
C CYS A 197 -8.03 2.37 15.86
N LEU A 198 -8.76 2.90 16.84
CA LEU A 198 -9.73 2.14 17.62
C LEU A 198 -10.99 1.75 16.83
N VAL A 199 -11.28 2.41 15.71
CA VAL A 199 -12.43 2.05 14.86
C VAL A 199 -12.29 0.64 14.31
N ALA A 200 -11.08 0.23 13.90
CA ALA A 200 -10.87 -1.05 13.23
C ALA A 200 -11.14 -2.30 14.09
N PRO A 201 -10.59 -2.44 15.31
CA PRO A 201 -10.93 -3.58 16.15
C PRO A 201 -12.42 -3.62 16.49
N VAL A 202 -13.06 -2.46 16.70
CA VAL A 202 -14.52 -2.38 16.94
C VAL A 202 -15.29 -2.84 15.69
N ALA A 203 -14.95 -2.31 14.51
CA ALA A 203 -15.61 -2.65 13.25
C ALA A 203 -15.50 -4.15 12.93
N ARG A 204 -14.36 -4.78 13.24
CA ARG A 204 -14.17 -6.23 13.11
C ARG A 204 -15.03 -7.02 14.08
N ALA A 205 -15.08 -6.59 15.35
CA ALA A 205 -15.88 -7.25 16.39
C ALA A 205 -17.39 -7.17 16.10
N THR A 206 -17.84 -6.09 15.46
CA THR A 206 -19.25 -5.86 15.14
C THR A 206 -19.60 -6.14 13.67
N ALA A 207 -18.70 -6.71 12.86
CA ALA A 207 -18.88 -6.87 11.41
C ALA A 207 -20.23 -7.52 11.03
N THR A 208 -20.67 -8.51 11.81
CA THR A 208 -21.95 -9.20 11.59
C THR A 208 -23.17 -8.30 11.78
N SER A 209 -23.08 -7.23 12.58
CA SER A 209 -24.22 -6.34 12.88
C SER A 209 -24.44 -5.25 11.82
N TRP A 210 -23.41 -4.88 11.04
CA TRP A 210 -23.50 -3.77 10.09
C TRP A 210 -23.18 -4.14 8.64
N ALA A 211 -22.48 -5.25 8.38
CA ALA A 211 -22.15 -5.69 7.02
C ALA A 211 -23.16 -6.69 6.43
N GLY A 212 -24.17 -7.10 7.20
CA GLY A 212 -25.27 -7.96 6.76
C GLY A 212 -24.80 -9.26 6.10
N VAL A 213 -25.38 -9.60 4.96
CA VAL A 213 -25.03 -10.81 4.19
C VAL A 213 -23.60 -10.80 3.64
N ASN A 214 -22.95 -9.63 3.61
CA ASN A 214 -21.60 -9.43 3.08
C ASN A 214 -20.52 -9.37 4.18
N HIS A 215 -20.84 -9.70 5.43
CA HIS A 215 -19.88 -9.59 6.55
C HIS A 215 -18.57 -10.36 6.35
N GLN A 216 -18.58 -11.47 5.59
CA GLN A 216 -17.37 -12.21 5.25
C GLN A 216 -16.43 -11.45 4.29
N LEU A 217 -16.92 -10.40 3.62
CA LEU A 217 -16.16 -9.53 2.73
C LEU A 217 -15.68 -8.26 3.44
N ALA A 218 -16.12 -8.02 4.68
CA ALA A 218 -15.82 -6.79 5.40
C ALA A 218 -14.31 -6.59 5.66
N PHE A 219 -13.48 -7.63 5.53
CA PHE A 219 -12.01 -7.51 5.54
C PHE A 219 -11.45 -6.66 4.39
N GLN A 220 -12.22 -6.50 3.31
CA GLN A 220 -11.86 -5.67 2.17
C GLN A 220 -12.21 -4.19 2.36
N TRP A 221 -12.91 -3.85 3.44
CA TRP A 221 -13.51 -2.53 3.61
C TRP A 221 -12.67 -1.66 4.55
N LEU A 222 -12.73 -0.34 4.36
CA LEU A 222 -11.93 0.61 5.13
C LEU A 222 -12.11 0.45 6.66
N PRO A 223 -13.34 0.34 7.22
CA PRO A 223 -13.51 0.35 8.66
C PRO A 223 -12.69 -0.70 9.39
N THR A 224 -12.54 -1.90 8.82
CA THR A 224 -11.84 -3.04 9.44
C THR A 224 -10.32 -3.01 9.29
N ASN A 225 -9.78 -2.00 8.59
CA ASN A 225 -8.36 -1.78 8.29
C ASN A 225 -7.85 -0.40 8.76
N LEU A 226 -8.67 0.42 9.40
CA LEU A 226 -8.32 1.79 9.82
C LEU A 226 -7.16 1.86 10.83
N ASP A 227 -6.91 0.80 11.60
CA ASP A 227 -5.75 0.69 12.49
C ASP A 227 -4.43 0.69 11.72
N LEU A 228 -4.38 0.04 10.55
CA LEU A 228 -3.21 0.03 9.69
C LEU A 228 -2.92 1.44 9.12
N PHE A 229 -3.94 2.09 8.55
CA PHE A 229 -3.79 3.48 8.07
C PHE A 229 -3.45 4.44 9.22
N GLY A 230 -4.15 4.33 10.35
CA GLY A 230 -3.97 5.16 11.54
C GLY A 230 -2.57 5.05 12.14
N ALA A 231 -1.97 3.85 12.16
CA ALA A 231 -0.58 3.70 12.58
C ALA A 231 0.40 4.43 11.66
N GLY A 232 0.17 4.39 10.35
CA GLY A 232 0.91 5.20 9.38
C GLY A 232 0.79 6.70 9.67
N MET A 233 -0.43 7.16 9.98
CA MET A 233 -0.71 8.56 10.35
C MET A 233 -0.01 8.97 11.65
N LEU A 234 0.05 8.08 12.65
CA LEU A 234 0.80 8.30 13.89
C LEU A 234 2.32 8.39 13.63
N ILE A 235 2.88 7.53 12.77
CA ILE A 235 4.28 7.63 12.36
C ILE A 235 4.53 8.97 11.64
N ALA A 236 3.59 9.42 10.79
CA ALA A 236 3.68 10.72 10.14
C ALA A 236 3.68 11.86 11.15
N LEU A 237 2.80 11.81 12.15
CA LEU A 237 2.74 12.75 13.26
C LEU A 237 4.07 12.84 14.02
N VAL A 238 4.60 11.70 14.46
CA VAL A 238 5.89 11.65 15.16
C VAL A 238 7.02 12.16 14.27
N SER A 239 7.00 11.85 12.97
CA SER A 239 8.02 12.31 12.03
C SER A 239 8.07 13.83 11.91
N VAL A 240 6.92 14.50 11.84
CA VAL A 240 6.82 15.96 11.77
C VAL A 240 7.13 16.57 13.12
N TRP A 241 6.47 16.11 14.19
CA TRP A 241 6.68 16.64 15.54
C TRP A 241 8.16 16.58 15.95
N SER A 242 8.87 15.51 15.62
CA SER A 242 10.30 15.39 15.94
C SER A 242 11.18 16.47 15.32
N GLN A 243 10.80 17.09 14.19
CA GLN A 243 11.63 18.08 13.50
C GLN A 243 11.83 19.37 14.30
N GLY A 244 10.83 19.80 15.08
CA GLY A 244 10.98 20.93 16.00
C GLY A 244 11.38 20.53 17.42
N SER A 245 11.84 19.29 17.63
CA SER A 245 12.44 18.84 18.89
C SER A 245 13.76 18.12 18.60
N PRO A 246 14.91 18.83 18.58
CA PRO A 246 16.20 18.23 18.25
C PRO A 246 16.55 17.02 19.12
N LEU A 247 16.23 17.07 20.41
CA LEU A 247 16.39 15.95 21.35
C LEU A 247 15.46 14.78 21.00
N GLY A 248 14.19 15.06 20.68
CA GLY A 248 13.23 14.04 20.25
C GLY A 248 13.66 13.33 18.97
N ARG A 249 14.09 14.09 17.96
CA ARG A 249 14.61 13.54 16.70
C ARG A 249 15.83 12.66 16.93
N LYS A 250 16.80 13.15 17.71
CA LYS A 250 18.02 12.39 18.04
C LYS A 250 17.69 11.05 18.72
N ARG A 251 16.75 11.04 19.68
CA ARG A 251 16.31 9.81 20.36
C ARG A 251 15.66 8.82 19.38
N LEU A 252 14.76 9.29 18.53
CA LEU A 252 14.12 8.43 17.51
C LEU A 252 15.14 7.87 16.52
N ASP A 253 16.09 8.69 16.07
CA ASP A 253 17.14 8.25 15.16
C ASP A 253 18.11 7.25 15.81
N GLN A 254 18.37 7.38 17.12
CA GLN A 254 19.15 6.40 17.90
C GLN A 254 18.41 5.07 18.03
N VAL A 255 17.11 5.11 18.36
CA VAL A 255 16.25 3.93 18.49
C VAL A 255 16.12 3.19 17.15
N ALA A 256 16.01 3.93 16.04
CA ALA A 256 15.98 3.38 14.68
C ALA A 256 17.36 2.99 14.12
N GLY A 257 18.44 3.36 14.82
CA GLY A 257 19.83 3.13 14.43
C GLY A 257 20.12 1.67 14.06
N PRO A 258 19.83 0.68 14.92
CA PRO A 258 20.01 -0.74 14.62
C PRO A 258 18.90 -1.27 13.72
N ALA A 259 18.82 -0.81 12.46
CA ALA A 259 17.78 -1.21 11.50
C ALA A 259 17.66 -2.75 11.33
N TRP A 260 18.77 -3.47 11.48
CA TRP A 260 18.78 -4.94 11.44
C TRP A 260 17.92 -5.56 12.55
N ALA A 261 17.90 -4.98 13.75
CA ALA A 261 17.12 -5.50 14.87
C ALA A 261 15.62 -5.31 14.62
N TRP A 262 15.24 -4.15 14.09
CA TRP A 262 13.86 -3.85 13.68
C TRP A 262 13.37 -4.81 12.59
N TRP A 263 14.14 -4.97 11.51
CA TRP A 263 13.75 -5.84 10.40
C TRP A 263 13.82 -7.33 10.76
N SER A 264 14.74 -7.74 11.64
CA SER A 264 14.74 -9.09 12.20
C SER A 264 13.51 -9.31 13.07
N GLY A 265 13.13 -8.33 13.88
CA GLY A 265 11.88 -8.35 14.65
C GLY A 265 10.65 -8.49 13.76
N ALA A 266 10.59 -7.76 12.64
CA ALA A 266 9.53 -7.91 11.65
C ALA A 266 9.48 -9.34 11.09
N GLY A 267 10.65 -9.91 10.75
CA GLY A 267 10.76 -11.30 10.32
C GLY A 267 10.28 -12.30 11.38
N VAL A 268 10.62 -12.10 12.65
CA VAL A 268 10.16 -12.95 13.76
C VAL A 268 8.64 -12.86 13.92
N VAL A 269 8.08 -11.66 13.95
CA VAL A 269 6.60 -11.47 14.04
C VAL A 269 5.90 -12.13 12.87
N PHE A 270 6.45 -11.99 11.66
CA PHE A 270 5.94 -12.65 10.47
C PHE A 270 5.99 -14.18 10.57
N LEU A 271 7.09 -14.75 11.07
CA LEU A 271 7.21 -16.20 11.26
C LEU A 271 6.26 -16.72 12.33
N VAL A 272 6.08 -15.98 13.44
CA VAL A 272 5.06 -16.29 14.46
C VAL A 272 3.68 -16.29 13.83
N TYR A 273 3.37 -15.29 13.01
CA TYR A 273 2.12 -15.28 12.26
C TYR A 273 1.99 -16.52 11.38
N ALA A 274 2.97 -16.79 10.51
CA ALA A 274 2.96 -17.90 9.55
C ALA A 274 2.72 -19.26 10.21
N TYR A 275 3.43 -19.56 11.31
CA TYR A 275 3.39 -20.89 11.92
C TYR A 275 2.39 -21.06 13.06
N ARG A 276 1.89 -19.97 13.66
CA ARG A 276 1.06 -20.05 14.87
C ARG A 276 -0.33 -19.44 14.73
N ILE A 277 -0.54 -18.53 13.77
CA ILE A 277 -1.78 -17.74 13.67
C ILE A 277 -2.42 -17.87 12.28
N GLY A 278 -1.64 -17.67 11.22
CA GLY A 278 -2.11 -17.54 9.84
C GLY A 278 -2.42 -18.85 9.12
N GLY A 279 -2.18 -20.01 9.74
CA GLY A 279 -2.48 -21.34 9.17
C GLY A 279 -3.98 -21.70 9.12
N VAL A 280 -4.86 -20.72 9.31
CA VAL A 280 -6.32 -20.89 9.28
C VAL A 280 -6.89 -20.45 7.92
N ASP A 281 -8.00 -21.05 7.50
CA ASP A 281 -8.68 -20.65 6.25
C ASP A 281 -9.26 -19.23 6.31
N LEU A 282 -9.76 -18.73 5.17
CA LEU A 282 -10.32 -17.37 5.07
C LEU A 282 -11.55 -17.16 5.97
N VAL A 283 -12.37 -18.19 6.18
CA VAL A 283 -13.59 -18.07 6.99
C VAL A 283 -13.20 -17.90 8.45
N VAL A 284 -12.35 -18.77 8.96
CA VAL A 284 -11.87 -18.72 10.35
C VAL A 284 -10.96 -17.51 10.58
N GLY A 285 -10.09 -17.20 9.61
CA GLY A 285 -9.11 -16.12 9.69
C GLY A 285 -9.70 -14.72 9.71
N TYR A 286 -10.95 -14.55 9.26
CA TYR A 286 -11.71 -13.29 9.28
C TYR A 286 -12.91 -13.36 10.23
N GLN A 287 -12.83 -14.16 11.28
CA GLN A 287 -13.83 -14.24 12.34
C GLN A 287 -13.20 -14.10 13.73
N GLY A 288 -14.00 -13.56 14.66
CA GLY A 288 -13.70 -13.50 16.09
C GLY A 288 -12.29 -13.00 16.41
N TRP A 289 -11.61 -13.69 17.32
CA TRP A 289 -10.28 -13.33 17.79
C TRP A 289 -9.17 -13.58 16.76
N SER A 290 -9.34 -14.57 15.87
CA SER A 290 -8.39 -14.88 14.81
C SER A 290 -8.16 -13.67 13.90
N TRP A 291 -9.23 -12.95 13.56
CA TRP A 291 -9.13 -11.72 12.76
C TRP A 291 -8.37 -10.61 13.49
N GLN A 292 -8.59 -10.44 14.80
CA GLN A 292 -7.87 -9.45 15.59
C GLN A 292 -6.37 -9.77 15.66
N LEU A 293 -6.02 -11.02 15.96
CA LEU A 293 -4.63 -11.47 16.04
C LEU A 293 -3.90 -11.31 14.69
N ARG A 294 -4.59 -11.62 13.59
CA ARG A 294 -4.07 -11.36 12.23
C ARG A 294 -3.75 -9.88 12.04
N GLN A 295 -4.68 -8.98 12.32
CA GLN A 295 -4.47 -7.55 12.09
C GLN A 295 -3.42 -6.95 13.02
N VAL A 296 -3.34 -7.39 14.27
CA VAL A 296 -2.30 -6.95 15.22
C VAL A 296 -0.90 -7.38 14.76
N THR A 297 -0.75 -8.63 14.28
CA THR A 297 0.55 -9.10 13.76
C THR A 297 0.94 -8.40 12.47
N PHE A 298 -0.02 -8.14 11.58
CA PHE A 298 0.18 -7.35 10.36
C PHE A 298 0.62 -5.93 10.67
N LEU A 299 -0.05 -5.30 11.63
CA LEU A 299 0.29 -3.96 12.10
C LEU A 299 1.69 -3.92 12.69
N ALA A 300 2.01 -4.85 13.61
CA ALA A 300 3.32 -4.94 14.25
C ALA A 300 4.44 -5.13 13.22
N CYS A 301 4.28 -6.07 12.28
CA CYS A 301 5.24 -6.31 11.20
C CYS A 301 5.45 -5.04 10.36
N SER A 302 4.36 -4.38 9.95
CA SER A 302 4.40 -3.18 9.11
C SER A 302 5.07 -1.99 9.81
N VAL A 303 4.79 -1.77 11.10
CA VAL A 303 5.44 -0.74 11.91
C VAL A 303 6.93 -1.04 12.07
N LEU A 304 7.30 -2.29 12.35
CA LEU A 304 8.69 -2.70 12.49
C LEU A 304 9.50 -2.52 11.20
N LEU A 305 8.88 -2.72 10.03
CA LEU A 305 9.49 -2.43 8.73
C LEU A 305 9.63 -0.93 8.48
N LEU A 306 8.57 -0.16 8.72
CA LEU A 306 8.49 1.25 8.35
C LEU A 306 9.30 2.17 9.28
N PHE A 307 9.34 1.88 10.58
CA PHE A 307 9.98 2.75 11.57
C PHE A 307 11.44 3.10 11.23
N PRO A 308 12.36 2.14 11.00
CA PRO A 308 13.75 2.45 10.62
C PRO A 308 13.91 2.99 9.19
N ALA A 309 12.88 2.90 8.33
CA ALA A 309 12.89 3.54 7.02
C ALA A 309 12.54 5.04 7.10
N VAL A 310 11.80 5.45 8.13
CA VAL A 310 11.46 6.87 8.40
C VAL A 310 12.49 7.53 9.32
N PHE A 311 13.03 6.78 10.28
CA PHE A 311 13.95 7.29 11.30
C PHE A 311 15.37 6.69 11.18
N GLY A 312 16.36 7.39 11.71
CA GLY A 312 17.77 7.03 11.67
C GLY A 312 18.51 7.57 10.45
N VAL A 313 19.84 7.47 10.48
CA VAL A 313 20.73 7.95 9.42
C VAL A 313 20.68 6.99 8.23
N GLN A 314 20.02 7.38 7.13
CA GLN A 314 19.72 6.49 6.01
C GLN A 314 20.97 6.05 5.23
N ASP A 315 22.04 6.85 5.23
CA ASP A 315 23.26 6.57 4.46
C ASP A 315 24.27 5.64 5.18
N ARG A 316 23.98 5.22 6.43
CA ARG A 316 24.90 4.43 7.25
C ARG A 316 24.46 2.97 7.38
N GLY A 317 25.42 2.06 7.20
CA GLY A 317 25.23 0.62 7.38
C GLY A 317 24.98 -0.14 6.07
N ARG A 318 25.54 -1.35 5.95
CA ARG A 318 25.44 -2.19 4.74
C ARG A 318 23.99 -2.51 4.36
N LEU A 319 23.18 -2.78 5.38
CA LEU A 319 21.79 -3.17 5.23
C LEU A 319 20.92 -2.04 4.64
N ARG A 320 21.10 -0.79 5.11
CA ARG A 320 20.40 0.38 4.56
C ARG A 320 20.86 0.70 3.13
N ARG A 321 22.15 0.52 2.82
CA ARG A 321 22.67 0.63 1.45
C ARG A 321 22.08 -0.42 0.51
N LEU A 322 21.93 -1.66 0.96
CA LEU A 322 21.30 -2.72 0.17
C LEU A 322 19.84 -2.38 -0.14
N TRP A 323 19.10 -1.87 0.83
CA TRP A 323 17.73 -1.43 0.62
C TRP A 323 17.66 -0.24 -0.35
N SER A 324 18.57 0.72 -0.20
CA SER A 324 18.66 1.86 -1.12
C SER A 324 19.35 1.54 -2.45
N ALA A 325 19.59 0.26 -2.76
CA ALA A 325 20.19 -0.13 -4.04
C ALA A 325 19.28 0.30 -5.20
N PRO A 326 19.84 0.83 -6.31
CA PRO A 326 19.05 1.37 -7.42
C PRO A 326 18.02 0.39 -7.98
N ALA A 327 18.36 -0.91 -8.05
CA ALA A 327 17.45 -1.95 -8.53
C ALA A 327 16.23 -2.12 -7.61
N VAL A 328 16.43 -2.12 -6.29
CA VAL A 328 15.34 -2.27 -5.30
C VAL A 328 14.40 -1.06 -5.36
N VAL A 329 14.97 0.15 -5.38
CA VAL A 329 14.21 1.40 -5.52
C VAL A 329 13.46 1.46 -6.86
N TRP A 330 14.06 0.92 -7.93
CA TRP A 330 13.42 0.85 -9.24
C TRP A 330 12.22 -0.09 -9.24
N VAL A 331 12.34 -1.29 -8.66
CA VAL A 331 11.19 -2.20 -8.46
C VAL A 331 10.11 -1.52 -7.62
N GLY A 332 10.49 -0.77 -6.58
CA GLY A 332 9.57 0.05 -5.78
C GLY A 332 8.78 1.08 -6.60
N THR A 333 9.47 1.72 -7.54
CA THR A 333 8.88 2.74 -8.42
C THR A 333 7.80 2.13 -9.34
N VAL A 334 8.05 0.94 -9.88
CA VAL A 334 7.10 0.22 -10.76
C VAL A 334 6.18 -0.74 -9.98
N SER A 335 6.24 -0.75 -8.65
CA SER A 335 5.57 -1.75 -7.81
C SER A 335 4.05 -1.76 -7.96
N TYR A 336 3.47 -0.60 -8.30
CA TYR A 336 2.03 -0.47 -8.56
C TYR A 336 1.62 -1.26 -9.80
N GLY A 337 2.40 -1.18 -10.89
CA GLY A 337 2.17 -2.01 -12.06
C GLY A 337 2.35 -3.50 -11.75
N VAL A 338 3.39 -3.87 -10.98
CA VAL A 338 3.61 -5.28 -10.58
C VAL A 338 2.38 -5.82 -9.87
N TYR A 339 1.85 -5.02 -8.94
CA TYR A 339 0.63 -5.32 -8.20
C TYR A 339 -0.61 -5.48 -9.11
N LEU A 340 -0.76 -4.68 -10.16
CA LEU A 340 -1.91 -4.81 -11.08
C LEU A 340 -1.83 -6.04 -11.99
N TRP A 341 -0.65 -6.33 -12.53
CA TRP A 341 -0.50 -7.31 -13.61
C TRP A 341 -0.26 -8.76 -13.12
N HIS A 342 0.25 -8.96 -11.91
CA HIS A 342 0.74 -10.27 -11.47
C HIS A 342 -0.31 -11.40 -11.50
N VAL A 343 -1.54 -11.15 -11.03
CA VAL A 343 -2.58 -12.20 -11.03
C VAL A 343 -2.98 -12.56 -12.45
N GLY A 344 -3.19 -11.57 -13.32
CA GLY A 344 -3.53 -11.82 -14.72
C GLY A 344 -2.45 -12.60 -15.46
N ILE A 345 -1.17 -12.41 -15.10
CA ILE A 345 -0.06 -13.22 -15.63
C ILE A 345 -0.10 -14.63 -15.04
N LEU A 346 -0.20 -14.76 -13.72
CA LEU A 346 -0.25 -16.04 -13.01
C LEU A 346 -1.37 -16.95 -13.51
N GLU A 347 -2.58 -16.41 -13.67
CA GLU A 347 -3.75 -17.13 -14.16
C GLU A 347 -3.61 -17.64 -15.60
N ARG A 348 -2.69 -17.06 -16.40
CA ARG A 348 -2.35 -17.58 -17.72
C ARG A 348 -1.35 -18.73 -17.67
N LEU A 349 -0.59 -18.83 -16.59
CA LEU A 349 0.41 -19.89 -16.42
C LEU A 349 -0.21 -21.17 -15.89
N VAL A 350 -1.22 -21.07 -15.02
CA VAL A 350 -1.82 -22.21 -14.31
C VAL A 350 -3.17 -22.59 -14.96
N PRO A 351 -3.50 -23.89 -15.12
CA PRO A 351 -4.85 -24.33 -15.48
C PRO A 351 -5.87 -23.88 -14.42
N ARG A 352 -6.97 -23.25 -14.83
CA ARG A 352 -8.06 -22.95 -13.90
C ARG A 352 -8.82 -24.23 -13.54
N PRO A 353 -9.16 -24.48 -12.26
CA PRO A 353 -10.28 -25.37 -11.96
C PRO A 353 -11.55 -24.77 -12.57
N PRO A 354 -12.49 -25.59 -13.07
CA PRO A 354 -13.75 -25.09 -13.61
C PRO A 354 -14.53 -24.40 -12.48
N SER A 355 -14.52 -23.08 -12.45
CA SER A 355 -15.55 -22.30 -11.77
C SER A 355 -16.66 -21.96 -12.78
N LEU A 356 -17.81 -21.49 -12.29
CA LEU A 356 -19.13 -21.33 -12.94
C LEU A 356 -19.19 -20.58 -14.30
N ILE A 357 -18.07 -20.28 -14.96
CA ILE A 357 -17.96 -19.70 -16.30
C ILE A 357 -16.95 -20.52 -17.11
N ASP A 358 -17.47 -21.38 -17.98
CA ASP A 358 -16.79 -22.47 -18.72
C ASP A 358 -15.80 -22.06 -19.82
N GLU A 359 -15.23 -20.86 -19.81
CA GLU A 359 -14.36 -20.40 -20.91
C GLU A 359 -13.06 -19.77 -20.40
N GLY A 360 -12.23 -20.61 -19.78
CA GLY A 360 -10.82 -20.30 -19.50
C GLY A 360 -9.91 -20.82 -20.60
N TRP A 361 -8.86 -20.06 -20.92
CA TRP A 361 -7.78 -20.49 -21.82
C TRP A 361 -7.03 -21.70 -21.26
N ALA A 362 -6.57 -22.61 -22.13
CA ALA A 362 -5.61 -23.65 -21.74
C ALA A 362 -4.33 -22.97 -21.22
N GLY A 363 -4.03 -23.09 -19.92
CA GLY A 363 -2.87 -22.43 -19.31
C GLY A 363 -1.59 -22.75 -20.09
N LEU A 364 -0.69 -21.77 -20.25
CA LEU A 364 0.52 -21.94 -21.07
C LEU A 364 1.42 -23.09 -20.55
N LEU A 365 1.40 -23.33 -19.24
CA LEU A 365 2.09 -24.45 -18.59
C LEU A 365 1.16 -25.64 -18.31
N SER A 366 -0.06 -25.69 -18.87
CA SER A 366 -1.01 -26.81 -18.70
C SER A 366 -0.49 -28.15 -19.20
N ARG A 367 0.56 -28.14 -20.04
CA ARG A 367 1.23 -29.34 -20.57
C ARG A 367 2.43 -29.80 -19.73
N ALA A 368 2.78 -29.07 -18.67
CA ALA A 368 3.80 -29.48 -17.71
C ALA A 368 3.12 -30.00 -16.43
N SER A 369 3.63 -31.12 -15.89
CA SER A 369 3.33 -31.57 -14.51
C SER A 369 3.41 -30.37 -13.56
N PRO A 370 2.55 -30.26 -12.51
CA PRO A 370 2.19 -29.00 -11.87
C PRO A 370 3.41 -28.10 -11.68
N PRO A 371 3.43 -26.90 -12.28
CA PRO A 371 4.64 -26.09 -12.34
C PRO A 371 5.11 -25.78 -10.92
N SER A 372 6.40 -26.05 -10.66
CA SER A 372 6.99 -25.83 -9.33
C SER A 372 6.75 -24.38 -8.87
N PHE A 373 6.54 -24.19 -7.56
CA PHE A 373 6.39 -22.87 -6.94
C PHE A 373 7.43 -21.85 -7.44
N TRP A 374 8.69 -22.28 -7.53
CA TRP A 374 9.79 -21.43 -7.98
C TRP A 374 9.67 -21.02 -9.45
N LEU A 375 9.26 -21.92 -10.34
CA LEU A 375 9.02 -21.60 -11.74
C LEU A 375 7.90 -20.58 -11.88
N LEU A 376 6.76 -20.82 -11.22
CA LEU A 376 5.63 -19.89 -11.24
C LEU A 376 6.04 -18.52 -10.68
N LEU A 377 6.81 -18.49 -9.60
CA LEU A 377 7.28 -17.26 -8.98
C LEU A 377 8.17 -16.46 -9.93
N VAL A 378 9.18 -17.09 -10.53
CA VAL A 378 10.12 -16.41 -11.43
C VAL A 378 9.40 -15.87 -12.66
N VAL A 379 8.55 -16.69 -13.29
CA VAL A 379 7.83 -16.28 -14.51
C VAL A 379 6.79 -15.21 -14.21
N THR A 380 6.03 -15.35 -13.12
CA THR A 380 5.01 -14.36 -12.72
C THR A 380 5.65 -13.05 -12.32
N PHE A 381 6.67 -13.08 -11.46
CA PHE A 381 7.32 -11.87 -10.97
C PHE A 381 8.10 -11.17 -12.10
N GLY A 382 8.88 -11.92 -12.89
CA GLY A 382 9.61 -11.37 -14.04
C GLY A 382 8.68 -10.80 -15.11
N GLY A 383 7.59 -11.51 -15.43
CA GLY A 383 6.55 -11.02 -16.33
C GLY A 383 5.87 -9.77 -15.80
N ALA A 384 5.47 -9.77 -14.52
CA ALA A 384 4.81 -8.63 -13.89
C ALA A 384 5.72 -7.40 -13.86
N VAL A 385 7.00 -7.54 -13.51
CA VAL A 385 7.98 -6.43 -13.55
C VAL A 385 8.16 -5.90 -14.96
N THR A 386 8.20 -6.77 -15.97
CA THR A 386 8.37 -6.37 -17.38
C THR A 386 7.16 -5.57 -17.88
N VAL A 387 5.95 -6.09 -17.67
CA VAL A 387 4.70 -5.40 -18.08
C VAL A 387 4.48 -4.13 -17.25
N ALA A 388 4.80 -4.15 -15.96
CA ALA A 388 4.75 -2.98 -15.10
C ALA A 388 5.71 -1.88 -15.56
N ALA A 389 6.94 -2.23 -15.96
CA ALA A 389 7.89 -1.26 -16.50
C ALA A 389 7.37 -0.65 -17.80
N ALA A 390 6.83 -1.47 -18.71
CA ALA A 390 6.22 -0.97 -19.96
C ALA A 390 5.05 -0.01 -19.67
N SER A 391 4.12 -0.39 -18.77
CA SER A 391 3.02 0.46 -18.30
C SER A 391 3.51 1.76 -17.68
N TRP A 392 4.53 1.69 -16.83
CA TRP A 392 5.09 2.85 -16.13
C TRP A 392 5.67 3.87 -17.11
N TYR A 393 6.55 3.43 -18.01
CA TYR A 393 7.21 4.33 -18.95
C TYR A 393 6.29 4.79 -20.08
N GLY A 394 5.36 3.96 -20.52
CA GLY A 394 4.44 4.25 -21.62
C GLY A 394 3.22 5.11 -21.22
N LEU A 395 2.70 4.94 -20.00
CA LEU A 395 1.46 5.59 -19.58
C LEU A 395 1.62 6.41 -18.30
N GLU A 396 2.06 5.77 -17.21
CA GLU A 396 2.00 6.41 -15.88
C GLU A 396 2.94 7.62 -15.77
N ARG A 397 4.20 7.47 -16.19
CA ARG A 397 5.24 8.50 -16.08
C ARG A 397 4.89 9.75 -16.91
N PRO A 398 4.48 9.66 -18.20
CA PRO A 398 4.01 10.81 -18.95
C PRO A 398 2.87 11.56 -18.27
N LEU A 399 1.90 10.83 -17.71
CA LEU A 399 0.75 11.44 -17.03
C LEU A 399 1.12 12.19 -15.74
N GLN A 400 2.25 11.84 -15.12
CA GLN A 400 2.72 12.56 -13.93
C GLN A 400 3.07 14.03 -14.18
N ARG A 401 3.32 14.43 -15.43
CA ARG A 401 3.60 15.84 -15.81
C ARG A 401 2.41 16.77 -15.50
N TRP A 402 1.20 16.23 -15.46
CA TRP A 402 -0.04 16.99 -15.21
C TRP A 402 -0.38 17.14 -13.72
N LYS A 403 0.45 16.59 -12.82
CA LYS A 403 0.22 16.61 -11.37
C LYS A 403 0.03 18.02 -10.79
N GLY A 404 0.71 19.02 -11.34
CA GLY A 404 0.68 20.40 -10.85
C GLY A 404 -0.40 21.28 -11.46
N LEU A 405 -1.24 20.74 -12.36
CA LEU A 405 -2.21 21.53 -13.11
C LEU A 405 -3.24 22.24 -12.20
N LEU A 406 -3.59 21.62 -11.08
CA LEU A 406 -4.57 22.15 -10.12
C LEU A 406 -3.93 22.71 -8.84
N ASP A 407 -2.63 23.03 -8.84
CA ASP A 407 -1.96 23.60 -7.66
C ASP A 407 -2.22 25.11 -7.49
N ARG A 408 -2.83 25.76 -8.48
CA ARG A 408 -3.07 27.21 -8.54
C ARG A 408 -4.55 27.61 -8.38
N GLY A 409 -5.39 26.69 -7.90
CA GLY A 409 -6.82 26.91 -7.69
C GLY A 409 -7.15 27.30 -6.26
#